data_AF-A0A944RE74-F1
#
_entry.id   AF-A0A944RE74-F1
#
_cell.length_a   1.000
_cell.length_b   1.000
_cell.length_c   1.000
_cell.angle_alpha   90.00
_cell.angle_beta   90.00
_cell.angle_gamma   90.00
#
_symmetry.space_group_name_H-M   'P 1'
#
loop_
_entity.id
_entity.type
_entity.pdbx_description
1 polymer ?
#
loop_
_entity_poly.entity_id
_entity_poly.type
_entity_poly.pdbx_seq_one_letter_code
_entity_poly.pdbx_strand_id
1 'polypeptide(L)'
;MLRTFLIYLSKANWMKEMMLNWGIARKVALRFVAGEKLEDAILVAKNLNTKGMNATLDQLGEDTNTPEEARETGEQIKEILNAIESSGVRAGISLKLTQIGLDLSEDLCVEILAGLAILARKYNNFIRVDIEDSPRVDATMRVYKRIQEEYKINNVGMVLQSYLYRAEEDLIELLKSNTKIRMVKGAYTEPPTVAYQKKIEVDENFDSLMEILMDAANNNNGPDVSKDGKWPPLPAAGTHDPARVEFIKEYARLIGLPKDKFEIQMLYGINKGLQDSLAAEGYPVRIYIPFGQEWYPYFMRRLAERPANLWFFLTALFRG
;
A
#
# COMPACT_ATOMS: atom_id res chain seq x y z
N MET A 1 15.88 -1.15 20.63
CA MET A 1 17.28 -0.83 20.25
C MET A 1 17.56 -1.11 18.78
N LEU A 2 17.44 -2.36 18.29
CA LEU A 2 17.70 -2.69 16.88
C LEU A 2 16.77 -1.98 15.86
N ARG A 3 15.45 -1.97 16.11
CA ARG A 3 14.48 -1.25 15.26
C ARG A 3 14.80 0.24 15.14
N THR A 4 15.04 0.90 16.27
CA THR A 4 15.40 2.32 16.35
C THR A 4 16.71 2.62 15.60
N PHE A 5 17.71 1.75 15.74
CA PHE A 5 18.98 1.87 15.02
C PHE A 5 18.81 1.70 13.50
N LEU A 6 18.01 0.74 13.03
CA LEU A 6 17.73 0.56 11.60
C LEU A 6 16.91 1.73 11.02
N ILE A 7 15.96 2.29 11.78
CA ILE A 7 15.23 3.51 11.40
C ILE A 7 16.18 4.72 11.34
N TYR A 8 17.14 4.82 12.26
CA TYR A 8 18.17 5.86 12.19
C TYR A 8 19.02 5.70 10.91
N LEU A 9 19.48 4.49 10.60
CA LEU A 9 20.26 4.21 9.40
C LEU A 9 19.47 4.44 8.10
N SER A 10 18.14 4.34 8.11
CA SER A 10 17.31 4.67 6.94
C SER A 10 17.33 6.15 6.59
N LYS A 11 17.73 7.01 7.54
CA LYS A 11 17.85 8.47 7.36
C LYS A 11 19.31 8.93 7.18
N ALA A 12 20.28 8.01 7.20
CA ALA A 12 21.70 8.33 7.15
C ALA A 12 22.24 8.33 5.71
N ASN A 13 22.56 9.51 5.17
CA ASN A 13 23.02 9.67 3.78
C ASN A 13 24.31 8.90 3.46
N TRP A 14 25.28 8.88 4.38
CA TRP A 14 26.53 8.13 4.18
C TRP A 14 26.28 6.62 4.02
N MET A 15 25.29 6.09 4.74
CA MET A 15 24.91 4.68 4.66
C MET A 15 24.11 4.41 3.37
N LYS A 16 23.25 5.35 2.94
CA LYS A 16 22.56 5.33 1.64
C LYS A 16 23.58 5.21 0.51
N GLU A 17 24.57 6.11 0.45
CA GLU A 17 25.61 6.11 -0.59
C GLU A 17 26.45 4.82 -0.59
N MET A 18 26.84 4.33 0.60
CA MET A 18 27.59 3.08 0.71
C MET A 18 26.78 1.88 0.20
N MET A 19 25.50 1.81 0.55
CA MET A 19 24.60 0.71 0.17
C MET A 19 24.23 0.71 -1.32
N LEU A 20 24.05 1.89 -1.92
CA LEU A 20 23.81 2.05 -3.35
C LEU A 20 24.99 1.53 -4.19
N ASN A 21 26.21 1.74 -3.71
CA ASN A 21 27.44 1.34 -4.40
C ASN A 21 27.85 -0.13 -4.13
N TRP A 22 27.19 -0.81 -3.20
CA TRP A 22 27.53 -2.19 -2.84
C TRP A 22 26.63 -3.21 -3.54
N GLY A 23 27.16 -3.89 -4.56
CA GLY A 23 26.38 -4.80 -5.42
C GLY A 23 25.67 -5.95 -4.70
N ILE A 24 26.16 -6.41 -3.55
CA ILE A 24 25.49 -7.45 -2.74
C ILE A 24 24.26 -6.86 -2.04
N ALA A 25 24.40 -5.69 -1.41
CA ALA A 25 23.29 -5.00 -0.76
C ALA A 25 22.15 -4.70 -1.75
N ARG A 26 22.51 -4.25 -2.96
CA ARG A 26 21.56 -4.04 -4.07
C ARG A 26 20.83 -5.33 -4.45
N LYS A 27 21.54 -6.46 -4.59
CA LYS A 27 20.92 -7.78 -4.87
C LYS A 27 19.93 -8.22 -3.78
N VAL A 28 20.18 -7.89 -2.52
CA VAL A 28 19.25 -8.23 -1.43
C VAL A 28 18.04 -7.30 -1.43
N ALA A 29 18.23 -6.00 -1.68
CA ALA A 29 17.14 -5.04 -1.78
C ALA A 29 16.16 -5.37 -2.93
N LEU A 30 16.67 -5.82 -4.08
CA LEU A 30 15.87 -6.28 -5.23
C LEU A 30 14.98 -7.51 -4.93
N ARG A 31 15.08 -8.12 -3.76
CA ARG A 31 14.10 -9.14 -3.32
C ARG A 31 12.79 -8.53 -2.85
N PHE A 32 12.81 -7.26 -2.44
CA PHE A 32 11.67 -6.54 -1.85
C PHE A 32 11.23 -5.34 -2.70
N VAL A 33 12.01 -4.99 -3.72
CA VAL A 33 11.77 -3.90 -4.68
C VAL A 33 11.90 -4.49 -6.08
N ALA A 34 11.01 -4.13 -7.01
CA ALA A 34 11.02 -4.71 -8.35
C ALA A 34 12.27 -4.33 -9.15
N GLY A 35 12.75 -3.11 -8.93
CA GLY A 35 13.88 -2.53 -9.63
C GLY A 35 13.86 -1.01 -9.49
N GLU A 36 14.73 -0.34 -10.21
CA GLU A 36 14.85 1.13 -10.19
C GLU A 36 14.03 1.79 -11.29
N LYS A 37 13.59 1.02 -12.29
CA LYS A 37 12.86 1.52 -13.45
C LYS A 37 11.43 1.02 -13.49
N LEU A 38 10.57 1.74 -14.19
CA LEU A 38 9.17 1.37 -14.40
C LEU A 38 9.04 0.03 -15.14
N GLU A 39 9.93 -0.24 -16.09
CA GLU A 39 9.91 -1.50 -16.85
C GLU A 39 10.12 -2.72 -15.94
N ASP A 40 10.94 -2.58 -14.90
CA ASP A 40 11.17 -3.64 -13.90
C ASP A 40 9.88 -3.94 -13.14
N ALA A 41 9.16 -2.89 -12.72
CA ALA A 41 7.89 -3.00 -12.02
C ALA A 41 6.80 -3.67 -12.90
N ILE A 42 6.73 -3.29 -14.18
CA ILE A 42 5.82 -3.90 -15.16
C ILE A 42 6.17 -5.38 -15.39
N LEU A 43 7.45 -5.73 -15.49
CA LEU A 43 7.86 -7.12 -15.65
C LEU A 43 7.47 -7.98 -14.43
N VAL A 44 7.68 -7.46 -13.22
CA VAL A 44 7.26 -8.13 -11.99
C VAL A 44 5.72 -8.28 -11.94
N ALA A 45 4.97 -7.23 -12.29
CA ALA A 45 3.52 -7.28 -12.36
C ALA A 45 3.02 -8.34 -13.35
N LYS A 46 3.61 -8.41 -14.56
CA LYS A 46 3.30 -9.46 -15.56
C LYS A 46 3.48 -10.86 -14.98
N ASN A 47 4.62 -11.12 -14.35
CA ASN A 47 4.92 -12.42 -13.75
C ASN A 47 3.90 -12.76 -12.65
N LEU A 48 3.56 -11.82 -11.77
CA LEU A 48 2.54 -12.03 -10.74
C LEU A 48 1.15 -12.30 -11.33
N ASN A 49 0.79 -11.60 -12.42
CA ASN A 49 -0.47 -11.84 -13.12
C ASN A 49 -0.57 -13.25 -13.71
N THR A 50 0.53 -13.81 -14.24
CA THR A 50 0.54 -15.22 -14.71
C THR A 50 0.29 -16.23 -13.59
N LYS A 51 0.50 -15.84 -12.33
CA LYS A 51 0.23 -16.66 -11.13
C LYS A 51 -1.15 -16.37 -10.52
N GLY A 52 -2.02 -15.64 -11.21
CA GLY A 52 -3.35 -15.30 -10.72
C GLY A 52 -3.40 -14.13 -9.74
N MET A 53 -2.25 -13.54 -9.36
CA MET A 53 -2.20 -12.38 -8.46
C MET A 53 -2.35 -11.05 -9.20
N ASN A 54 -2.98 -10.07 -8.57
CA ASN A 54 -3.05 -8.67 -9.01
C ASN A 54 -1.86 -7.88 -8.44
N ALA A 55 -1.66 -6.65 -8.92
CA ALA A 55 -0.59 -5.77 -8.46
C ALA A 55 -1.10 -4.38 -8.07
N THR A 56 -0.27 -3.66 -7.31
CA THR A 56 -0.33 -2.20 -7.19
C THR A 56 1.10 -1.69 -7.24
N LEU A 57 1.36 -0.74 -8.13
CA LEU A 57 2.68 -0.14 -8.28
C LEU A 57 2.81 1.05 -7.32
N ASP A 58 3.95 1.15 -6.64
CA ASP A 58 4.31 2.25 -5.74
C ASP A 58 5.67 2.78 -6.18
N GLN A 59 5.69 4.01 -6.69
CA GLN A 59 6.95 4.67 -7.01
C GLN A 59 7.55 5.21 -5.72
N LEU A 60 8.72 4.70 -5.39
CA LEU A 60 9.51 5.19 -4.28
C LEU A 60 10.10 6.54 -4.66
N GLY A 61 9.66 7.56 -3.91
CA GLY A 61 10.12 8.94 -4.00
C GLY A 61 10.12 9.57 -2.61
N GLU A 62 10.90 10.64 -2.46
CA GLU A 62 10.92 11.47 -1.26
C GLU A 62 9.73 12.45 -1.27
N ASP A 63 9.45 13.05 -0.12
CA ASP A 63 8.41 14.08 0.01
C ASP A 63 8.79 15.30 -0.84
N THR A 64 7.83 15.87 -1.58
CA THR A 64 8.10 17.02 -2.45
C THR A 64 8.13 18.32 -1.65
N ASN A 65 9.13 19.16 -1.91
CA ASN A 65 9.36 20.42 -1.18
C ASN A 65 8.98 21.66 -2.00
N THR A 66 8.71 21.50 -3.29
CA THR A 66 8.28 22.59 -4.18
C THR A 66 7.02 22.21 -4.99
N PRO A 67 6.18 23.19 -5.38
CA PRO A 67 5.04 22.94 -6.26
C PRO A 67 5.41 22.34 -7.62
N GLU A 68 6.63 22.61 -8.10
CA GLU A 68 7.20 22.06 -9.33
C GLU A 68 7.51 20.57 -9.18
N GLU A 69 8.20 20.18 -8.10
CA GLU A 69 8.49 18.77 -7.78
C GLU A 69 7.21 17.94 -7.63
N ALA A 70 6.18 18.51 -6.98
CA ALA A 70 4.87 17.87 -6.84
C ALA A 70 4.20 17.60 -8.21
N ARG A 71 4.30 18.56 -9.14
CA ARG A 71 3.76 18.41 -10.50
C ARG A 71 4.56 17.42 -11.33
N GLU A 72 5.88 17.45 -11.23
CA GLU A 72 6.75 16.47 -11.87
C GLU A 72 6.42 15.04 -11.40
N THR A 73 6.22 14.86 -10.09
CA THR A 73 5.78 13.57 -9.54
C THR A 73 4.40 13.18 -10.05
N GLY A 74 3.48 14.12 -10.19
CA GLY A 74 2.20 13.91 -10.87
C GLY A 74 2.36 13.41 -12.31
N GLU A 75 3.26 14.00 -13.11
CA GLU A 75 3.54 13.54 -14.47
C GLU A 75 4.15 12.13 -14.49
N GLN A 76 5.08 11.82 -13.59
CA GLN A 76 5.65 10.48 -13.45
C GLN A 76 4.56 9.44 -13.13
N ILE A 77 3.60 9.76 -12.25
CA ILE A 77 2.48 8.85 -11.96
C ILE A 77 1.57 8.67 -13.19
N LYS A 78 1.40 9.68 -14.05
CA LYS A 78 0.69 9.51 -15.33
C LYS A 78 1.44 8.56 -16.27
N GLU A 79 2.77 8.61 -16.31
CA GLU A 79 3.58 7.65 -17.07
C GLU A 79 3.37 6.22 -16.57
N ILE A 80 3.28 6.02 -15.25
CA ILE A 80 2.95 4.70 -14.66
C ILE A 80 1.57 4.22 -15.14
N LEU A 81 0.54 5.09 -15.12
CA LEU A 81 -0.79 4.74 -15.61
C LEU A 81 -0.76 4.34 -17.10
N ASN A 82 -0.03 5.09 -17.93
CA ASN A 82 0.15 4.79 -19.34
C ASN A 82 0.87 3.45 -19.57
N ALA A 83 1.89 3.14 -18.77
CA ALA A 83 2.62 1.88 -18.83
C ALA A 83 1.75 0.70 -18.40
N ILE A 84 0.93 0.85 -17.36
CA ILE A 84 -0.04 -0.17 -16.94
C ILE A 84 -1.02 -0.46 -18.08
N GLU A 85 -1.58 0.58 -18.69
CA GLU A 85 -2.55 0.43 -19.77
C GLU A 85 -1.94 -0.23 -21.01
N SER A 86 -0.82 0.30 -21.51
CA SER A 86 -0.15 -0.20 -22.71
C SER A 86 0.38 -1.63 -22.57
N SER A 87 0.76 -2.04 -21.35
CA SER A 87 1.27 -3.39 -21.09
C SER A 87 0.19 -4.42 -20.77
N GLY A 88 -1.05 -3.97 -20.50
CA GLY A 88 -2.19 -4.83 -20.17
C GLY A 88 -2.08 -5.54 -18.81
N VAL A 89 -1.21 -5.08 -17.91
CA VAL A 89 -1.08 -5.71 -16.58
C VAL A 89 -2.29 -5.41 -15.69
N ARG A 90 -2.62 -6.37 -14.84
CA ARG A 90 -3.64 -6.24 -13.79
C ARG A 90 -3.04 -5.55 -12.58
N ALA A 91 -2.83 -4.24 -12.70
CA ALA A 91 -2.21 -3.40 -11.68
C ALA A 91 -2.97 -2.09 -11.46
N GLY A 92 -3.08 -1.68 -10.19
CA GLY A 92 -3.42 -0.30 -9.81
C GLY A 92 -2.17 0.49 -9.39
N ILE A 93 -2.39 1.67 -8.80
CA ILE A 93 -1.31 2.50 -8.22
C ILE A 93 -1.58 2.75 -6.73
N SER A 94 -0.53 2.75 -5.94
CA SER A 94 -0.48 3.30 -4.58
C SER A 94 0.39 4.56 -4.59
N LEU A 95 -0.04 5.63 -3.95
CA LEU A 95 0.74 6.88 -3.84
C LEU A 95 0.55 7.51 -2.45
N LYS A 96 1.51 8.34 -2.04
CA LYS A 96 1.44 9.17 -0.84
C LYS A 96 1.12 10.60 -1.25
N LEU A 97 0.34 11.32 -0.45
CA LEU A 97 -0.09 12.67 -0.83
C LEU A 97 1.03 13.70 -0.63
N THR A 98 1.96 13.46 0.30
CA THR A 98 3.18 14.27 0.46
C THR A 98 4.05 14.33 -0.80
N GLN A 99 4.03 13.28 -1.62
CA GLN A 99 4.72 13.23 -2.92
C GLN A 99 4.05 14.12 -3.98
N ILE A 100 2.81 14.55 -3.76
CA ILE A 100 2.07 15.42 -4.68
C ILE A 100 1.62 16.71 -3.97
N GLY A 101 2.37 17.13 -2.95
CA GLY A 101 2.26 18.45 -2.35
C GLY A 101 1.29 18.61 -1.18
N LEU A 102 0.89 17.54 -0.47
CA LEU A 102 0.04 17.65 0.73
C LEU A 102 0.58 18.66 1.76
N ASP A 103 1.89 18.58 2.04
CA ASP A 103 2.55 19.46 3.03
C ASP A 103 2.83 20.87 2.49
N LEU A 104 2.57 21.11 1.20
CA LEU A 104 2.76 22.41 0.54
C LEU A 104 1.43 23.17 0.41
N SER A 105 0.40 22.50 -0.10
CA SER A 105 -0.94 23.05 -0.29
C SER A 105 -1.95 21.93 -0.57
N GLU A 106 -3.03 21.88 0.23
CA GLU A 106 -4.14 20.94 -0.03
C GLU A 106 -4.78 21.19 -1.41
N ASP A 107 -4.83 22.44 -1.89
CA ASP A 107 -5.38 22.77 -3.22
C ASP A 107 -4.51 22.21 -4.35
N LEU A 108 -3.18 22.32 -4.21
CA LEU A 108 -2.23 21.73 -5.14
C LEU A 108 -2.38 20.21 -5.18
N CYS A 109 -2.45 19.58 -4.00
CA CYS A 109 -2.60 18.14 -3.87
C CYS A 109 -3.91 17.65 -4.50
N VAL A 110 -5.01 18.40 -4.32
CA VAL A 110 -6.32 18.11 -4.95
C VAL A 110 -6.25 18.25 -6.47
N GLU A 111 -5.64 19.33 -6.99
CA GLU A 111 -5.45 19.55 -8.43
C GLU A 111 -4.75 18.35 -9.09
N ILE A 112 -3.60 17.94 -8.53
CA ILE A 112 -2.80 16.84 -9.06
C ILE A 112 -3.55 15.51 -8.96
N LEU A 113 -4.09 15.19 -7.77
CA LEU A 113 -4.79 13.92 -7.54
C LEU A 113 -6.05 13.80 -8.41
N ALA A 114 -6.79 14.90 -8.64
CA ALA A 114 -7.93 14.91 -9.53
C ALA A 114 -7.53 14.59 -10.97
N GLY A 115 -6.46 15.22 -11.48
CA GLY A 115 -5.91 14.93 -12.80
C GLY A 115 -5.50 13.46 -12.97
N LEU A 116 -4.83 12.90 -11.96
CA LEU A 116 -4.46 11.48 -11.92
C LEU A 116 -5.67 10.56 -11.92
N ALA A 117 -6.67 10.86 -11.09
CA ALA A 117 -7.85 10.04 -10.96
C ALA A 117 -8.74 10.07 -12.22
N ILE A 118 -8.84 11.21 -12.90
CA ILE A 118 -9.51 11.33 -14.21
C ILE A 118 -8.80 10.46 -15.25
N LEU A 119 -7.47 10.51 -15.32
CA LEU A 119 -6.70 9.66 -16.23
C LEU A 119 -6.87 8.18 -15.90
N ALA A 120 -6.76 7.81 -14.63
CA ALA A 120 -6.95 6.42 -14.19
C ALA A 120 -8.37 5.92 -14.55
N ARG A 121 -9.41 6.75 -14.41
CA ARG A 121 -10.79 6.41 -14.78
C ARG A 121 -10.91 6.10 -16.27
N LYS A 122 -10.24 6.88 -17.13
CA LYS A 122 -10.20 6.63 -18.59
C LYS A 122 -9.67 5.24 -18.93
N TYR A 123 -8.73 4.72 -18.14
CA TYR A 123 -8.12 3.39 -18.31
C TYR A 123 -8.79 2.28 -17.48
N ASN A 124 -9.97 2.56 -16.93
CA ASN A 124 -10.62 1.67 -15.97
C ASN A 124 -9.66 1.21 -14.86
N ASN A 125 -8.87 2.13 -14.31
CA ASN A 125 -7.84 1.86 -13.33
C ASN A 125 -8.12 2.56 -11.99
N PHE A 126 -7.48 2.06 -10.94
CA PHE A 126 -7.71 2.43 -9.55
C PHE A 126 -6.46 3.03 -8.90
N ILE A 127 -6.66 4.07 -8.11
CA ILE A 127 -5.63 4.72 -7.29
C ILE A 127 -5.95 4.47 -5.81
N ARG A 128 -4.96 3.99 -5.06
CA ARG A 128 -4.97 3.90 -3.61
C ARG A 128 -4.15 5.05 -3.04
N VAL A 129 -4.78 5.89 -2.24
CA VAL A 129 -4.09 6.85 -1.38
C VAL A 129 -3.57 6.10 -0.16
N ASP A 130 -2.25 5.93 -0.09
CA ASP A 130 -1.57 5.40 1.08
C ASP A 130 -1.62 6.45 2.21
N ILE A 131 -1.86 5.98 3.42
CA ILE A 131 -1.96 6.82 4.61
C ILE A 131 -0.60 6.91 5.31
N GLU A 132 -0.26 8.12 5.72
CA GLU A 132 1.04 8.46 6.29
C GLU A 132 0.98 8.48 7.83
N ASP A 133 1.84 9.23 8.50
CA ASP A 133 1.84 9.39 9.95
C ASP A 133 0.63 10.22 10.44
N SER A 134 0.33 10.10 11.74
CA SER A 134 -0.89 10.65 12.34
C SER A 134 -1.13 12.15 12.08
N PRO A 135 -0.13 13.05 12.03
CA PRO A 135 -0.35 14.47 11.76
C PRO A 135 -0.97 14.76 10.39
N ARG A 136 -0.81 13.84 9.43
CA ARG A 136 -1.27 14.01 8.04
C ARG A 136 -2.62 13.36 7.76
N VAL A 137 -3.17 12.58 8.71
CA VAL A 137 -4.41 11.82 8.52
C VAL A 137 -5.58 12.75 8.19
N ASP A 138 -5.77 13.82 8.97
CA ASP A 138 -6.89 14.74 8.73
C ASP A 138 -6.80 15.46 7.38
N ALA A 139 -5.60 15.91 7.00
CA ALA A 139 -5.38 16.55 5.69
C ALA A 139 -5.62 15.55 4.55
N THR A 140 -5.18 14.31 4.70
CA THR A 140 -5.42 13.23 3.73
C THR A 140 -6.92 12.96 3.55
N MET A 141 -7.68 12.90 4.64
CA MET A 141 -9.13 12.70 4.59
C MET A 141 -9.85 13.89 3.95
N ARG A 142 -9.42 15.13 4.22
CA ARG A 142 -9.97 16.33 3.56
C ARG A 142 -9.72 16.31 2.05
N VAL A 143 -8.49 16.04 1.61
CA VAL A 143 -8.15 15.91 0.19
C VAL A 143 -9.01 14.83 -0.46
N TYR A 144 -9.09 13.64 0.13
CA TYR A 144 -9.91 12.55 -0.40
C TYR A 144 -11.39 12.93 -0.52
N LYS A 145 -11.95 13.56 0.51
CA LYS A 145 -13.35 14.03 0.51
C LYS A 145 -13.60 15.03 -0.61
N ARG A 146 -12.70 16.00 -0.82
CA ARG A 146 -12.77 16.96 -1.92
C ARG A 146 -12.74 16.27 -3.29
N ILE A 147 -11.90 15.25 -3.47
CA ILE A 147 -11.89 14.44 -4.71
C ILE A 147 -13.25 13.76 -4.96
N GLN A 148 -13.88 13.20 -3.93
CA GLN A 148 -15.20 12.59 -4.08
C GLN A 148 -16.31 13.62 -4.34
N GLU A 149 -16.32 14.72 -3.61
CA GLU A 149 -17.40 15.71 -3.62
C GLU A 149 -17.34 16.65 -4.83
N GLU A 150 -16.16 17.20 -5.13
CA GLU A 150 -15.95 18.20 -6.19
C GLU A 150 -15.88 17.52 -7.57
N TYR A 151 -15.19 16.37 -7.67
CA TYR A 151 -14.92 15.71 -8.96
C TYR A 151 -15.80 14.48 -9.25
N LYS A 152 -16.61 14.04 -8.29
CA LYS A 152 -17.47 12.83 -8.40
C LYS A 152 -16.67 11.60 -8.82
N ILE A 153 -15.51 11.42 -8.20
CA ILE A 153 -14.53 10.36 -8.48
C ILE A 153 -14.73 9.16 -7.55
N ASN A 154 -14.75 7.95 -8.11
CA ASN A 154 -15.00 6.69 -7.38
C ASN A 154 -13.92 5.61 -7.60
N ASN A 155 -12.90 5.92 -8.40
CA ASN A 155 -11.73 5.06 -8.66
C ASN A 155 -10.52 5.43 -7.78
N VAL A 156 -10.78 6.13 -6.68
CA VAL A 156 -9.82 6.43 -5.62
C VAL A 156 -10.33 5.78 -4.33
N GLY A 157 -9.44 5.19 -3.54
CA GLY A 157 -9.76 4.76 -2.18
C GLY A 157 -8.59 4.98 -1.25
N MET A 158 -8.77 4.65 0.04
CA MET A 158 -7.81 5.01 1.08
C MET A 158 -7.24 3.81 1.84
N VAL A 159 -6.15 4.04 2.55
CA VAL A 159 -5.62 3.12 3.56
C VAL A 159 -6.04 3.62 4.95
N LEU A 160 -6.31 2.70 5.89
CA LEU A 160 -6.49 2.99 7.32
C LEU A 160 -5.53 2.16 8.17
N GLN A 161 -5.16 2.67 9.34
CA GLN A 161 -4.17 2.06 10.24
C GLN A 161 -4.84 1.63 11.55
N SER A 162 -4.92 0.32 11.81
CA SER A 162 -5.59 -0.22 13.00
C SER A 162 -4.89 0.12 14.33
N TYR A 163 -3.63 0.55 14.30
CA TYR A 163 -2.96 0.98 15.53
C TYR A 163 -3.45 2.34 16.07
N LEU A 164 -4.21 3.14 15.30
CA LEU A 164 -4.68 4.46 15.76
C LEU A 164 -6.01 4.33 16.49
N TYR A 165 -6.17 5.06 17.59
CA TYR A 165 -7.44 5.08 18.32
C TYR A 165 -8.62 5.61 17.48
N ARG A 166 -8.34 6.53 16.55
CA ARG A 166 -9.33 7.14 15.65
C ARG A 166 -9.82 6.23 14.51
N ALA A 167 -9.17 5.08 14.28
CA ALA A 167 -9.35 4.30 13.06
C ALA A 167 -10.79 3.80 12.85
N GLU A 168 -11.53 3.49 13.92
CA GLU A 168 -12.92 3.06 13.84
C GLU A 168 -13.85 4.20 13.38
N GLU A 169 -13.70 5.39 13.96
CA GLU A 169 -14.48 6.56 13.58
C GLU A 169 -14.22 6.94 12.11
N ASP A 170 -12.96 6.97 11.70
CA ASP A 170 -12.58 7.25 10.31
C ASP A 170 -13.14 6.19 9.35
N LEU A 171 -13.12 4.90 9.74
CA LEU A 171 -13.71 3.81 8.97
C LEU A 171 -15.21 4.01 8.75
N ILE A 172 -15.94 4.29 9.83
CA ILE A 172 -17.39 4.52 9.76
C ILE A 172 -17.72 5.70 8.85
N GLU A 173 -16.95 6.79 8.93
CA GLU A 173 -17.14 7.95 8.06
C GLU A 173 -16.91 7.60 6.58
N LEU A 174 -15.81 6.91 6.27
CA LEU A 174 -15.47 6.54 4.89
C LEU A 174 -16.45 5.54 4.27
N LEU A 175 -17.05 4.68 5.10
CA LEU A 175 -18.09 3.74 4.68
C LEU A 175 -19.37 4.43 4.20
N LYS A 176 -19.70 5.63 4.70
CA LYS A 176 -20.86 6.42 4.21
C LYS A 176 -20.77 6.71 2.71
N SER A 177 -19.55 6.79 2.16
CA SER A 177 -19.29 7.03 0.74
C SER A 177 -18.88 5.77 -0.03
N ASN A 178 -19.10 4.56 0.52
CA ASN A 178 -18.65 3.29 -0.06
C ASN A 178 -17.17 3.30 -0.50
N THR A 179 -16.33 3.97 0.30
CA THR A 179 -14.90 4.03 0.05
C THR A 179 -14.32 2.62 0.05
N LYS A 180 -13.56 2.27 -0.99
CA LYS A 180 -12.74 1.06 -0.96
C LYS A 180 -11.61 1.30 0.01
N ILE A 181 -11.37 0.42 0.98
CA ILE A 181 -10.43 0.63 2.09
C ILE A 181 -9.42 -0.51 2.14
N ARG A 182 -8.14 -0.16 2.29
CA ARG A 182 -7.09 -1.10 2.68
C ARG A 182 -6.81 -0.91 4.16
N MET A 183 -7.16 -1.89 4.98
CA MET A 183 -6.80 -1.91 6.39
C MET A 183 -5.36 -2.41 6.55
N VAL A 184 -4.52 -1.69 7.29
CA VAL A 184 -3.17 -2.12 7.68
C VAL A 184 -3.01 -1.96 9.19
N LYS A 185 -1.95 -2.55 9.78
CA LYS A 185 -1.64 -2.30 11.19
C LYS A 185 -1.15 -0.87 11.45
N GLY A 186 -0.30 -0.35 10.56
CA GLY A 186 0.40 0.92 10.71
C GLY A 186 1.92 0.71 10.61
N ALA A 187 2.62 1.68 10.00
CA ALA A 187 4.05 1.56 9.67
C ALA A 187 4.93 2.62 10.36
N TYR A 188 4.32 3.65 10.94
CA TYR A 188 5.03 4.78 11.54
C TYR A 188 5.28 4.53 13.04
N THR A 189 6.13 5.38 13.63
CA THR A 189 6.37 5.37 15.07
C THR A 189 5.52 6.44 15.69
N GLU A 190 4.42 6.03 16.33
CA GLU A 190 3.42 6.93 16.89
C GLU A 190 3.48 6.97 18.41
N PRO A 191 3.21 8.12 19.04
CA PRO A 191 3.17 8.23 20.49
C PRO A 191 1.96 7.48 21.08
N PRO A 192 2.05 7.04 22.36
CA PRO A 192 0.96 6.34 23.04
C PRO A 192 -0.32 7.18 23.18
N THR A 193 -0.23 8.50 22.97
CA THR A 193 -1.37 9.44 22.99
C THR A 193 -2.28 9.29 21.77
N VAL A 194 -1.82 8.68 20.67
CA VAL A 194 -2.62 8.53 19.44
C VAL A 194 -2.75 7.08 18.95
N ALA A 195 -1.89 6.18 19.45
CA ALA A 195 -1.82 4.81 18.96
C ALA A 195 -1.63 3.74 20.05
N TYR A 196 -2.27 2.59 19.84
CA TYR A 196 -2.01 1.35 20.59
C TYR A 196 -0.54 0.95 20.47
N GLN A 197 0.09 0.65 21.60
CA GLN A 197 1.51 0.32 21.67
C GLN A 197 1.75 -1.19 21.73
N LYS A 198 0.81 -1.96 22.29
CA LYS A 198 0.96 -3.41 22.39
C LYS A 198 0.47 -4.07 21.11
N LYS A 199 1.26 -5.02 20.62
CA LYS A 199 0.92 -5.81 19.43
C LYS A 199 -0.48 -6.43 19.53
N ILE A 200 -0.85 -6.96 20.71
CA ILE A 200 -2.15 -7.61 20.90
C ILE A 200 -3.32 -6.63 20.69
N GLU A 201 -3.22 -5.41 21.21
CA GLU A 201 -4.25 -4.37 21.07
C GLU A 201 -4.38 -3.94 19.59
N VAL A 202 -3.25 -3.79 18.88
CA VAL A 202 -3.24 -3.48 17.43
C VAL A 202 -3.86 -4.61 16.60
N ASP A 203 -3.58 -5.85 17.00
CA ASP A 203 -4.02 -7.07 16.33
C ASP A 203 -5.52 -7.31 16.54
N GLU A 204 -6.03 -7.07 17.74
CA GLU A 204 -7.46 -7.11 18.08
C GLU A 204 -8.22 -6.02 17.33
N ASN A 205 -7.71 -4.77 17.34
CA ASN A 205 -8.36 -3.69 16.61
C ASN A 205 -8.32 -3.91 15.09
N PHE A 206 -7.26 -4.52 14.55
CA PHE A 206 -7.22 -4.91 13.13
C PHE A 206 -8.37 -5.87 12.77
N ASP A 207 -8.58 -6.89 13.60
CA ASP A 207 -9.63 -7.89 13.41
C ASP A 207 -11.01 -7.23 13.48
N SER A 208 -11.28 -6.45 14.53
CA SER A 208 -12.57 -5.74 14.69
C SER A 208 -12.88 -4.77 13.55
N LEU A 209 -11.90 -4.01 13.08
CA LEU A 209 -12.10 -3.11 11.94
C LEU A 209 -12.32 -3.87 10.62
N MET A 210 -11.71 -5.05 10.47
CA MET A 210 -11.97 -5.92 9.32
C MET A 210 -13.38 -6.50 9.36
N GLU A 211 -13.90 -6.87 10.53
CA GLU A 211 -15.30 -7.32 10.68
C GLU A 211 -16.27 -6.24 10.19
N ILE A 212 -16.13 -5.00 10.69
CA ILE A 212 -16.95 -3.84 10.29
C ILE A 212 -16.90 -3.63 8.76
N LEU A 213 -15.69 -3.68 8.18
CA LEU A 213 -15.48 -3.46 6.75
C LEU A 213 -16.08 -4.59 5.89
N MET A 214 -16.02 -5.84 6.37
CA MET A 214 -16.58 -7.01 5.69
C MET A 214 -18.11 -7.08 5.80
N ASP A 215 -18.68 -6.70 6.95
CA ASP A 215 -20.13 -6.59 7.12
C ASP A 215 -20.69 -5.52 6.18
N ALA A 216 -20.02 -4.37 6.08
CA ALA A 216 -20.39 -3.34 5.11
C ALA A 216 -20.35 -3.85 3.67
N ALA A 217 -19.34 -4.65 3.31
CA ALA A 217 -19.23 -5.27 1.99
C ALA A 217 -20.37 -6.26 1.71
N ASN A 218 -20.77 -7.04 2.72
CA ASN A 218 -21.87 -8.01 2.63
C ASN A 218 -23.23 -7.31 2.45
N ASN A 219 -23.44 -6.21 3.18
CA ASN A 219 -24.71 -5.48 3.18
C ASN A 219 -24.92 -4.59 1.95
N ASN A 220 -23.86 -3.99 1.40
CA ASN A 220 -24.00 -2.95 0.38
C ASN A 220 -24.00 -3.44 -1.07
N ASN A 221 -24.02 -4.77 -1.33
CA ASN A 221 -23.75 -5.33 -2.66
C ASN A 221 -22.54 -4.66 -3.33
N GLY A 222 -21.51 -4.31 -2.54
CA GLY A 222 -20.34 -3.59 -3.01
C GLY A 222 -19.70 -4.31 -4.20
N PRO A 223 -19.05 -3.59 -5.14
CA PRO A 223 -18.53 -4.21 -6.34
C PRO A 223 -17.47 -5.26 -5.98
N ASP A 224 -17.52 -6.39 -6.68
CA ASP A 224 -16.50 -7.43 -6.62
C ASP A 224 -15.16 -6.88 -7.13
N VAL A 225 -14.07 -7.63 -6.90
CA VAL A 225 -12.85 -7.45 -7.68
C VAL A 225 -13.20 -7.45 -9.16
N SER A 226 -12.75 -6.43 -9.91
CA SER A 226 -13.02 -6.40 -11.35
C SER A 226 -12.39 -7.59 -12.05
N LYS A 227 -12.98 -8.04 -13.17
CA LYS A 227 -12.46 -9.17 -13.95
C LYS A 227 -11.00 -8.96 -14.40
N ASP A 228 -10.62 -7.71 -14.66
CA ASP A 228 -9.25 -7.31 -15.01
C ASP A 228 -8.35 -7.07 -13.78
N GLY A 229 -8.84 -7.25 -12.56
CA GLY A 229 -8.09 -7.13 -11.30
C GLY A 229 -7.58 -5.73 -10.96
N LYS A 230 -7.81 -4.74 -11.83
CA LYS A 230 -7.38 -3.35 -11.64
C LYS A 230 -8.15 -2.69 -10.50
N TRP A 231 -9.44 -2.99 -10.36
CA TRP A 231 -10.27 -2.49 -9.27
C TRP A 231 -10.34 -3.50 -8.12
N PRO A 232 -9.98 -3.07 -6.89
CA PRO A 232 -10.16 -3.88 -5.71
C PRO A 232 -11.63 -3.91 -5.27
N PRO A 233 -12.03 -4.87 -4.41
CA PRO A 233 -13.31 -4.83 -3.75
C PRO A 233 -13.28 -3.75 -2.65
N LEU A 234 -14.40 -3.60 -1.93
CA LEU A 234 -14.48 -2.65 -0.82
C LEU A 234 -13.48 -2.98 0.32
N PRO A 235 -13.46 -4.21 0.88
CA PRO A 235 -12.50 -4.62 1.90
C PRO A 235 -11.20 -5.13 1.30
N ALA A 236 -10.08 -4.55 1.73
CA ALA A 236 -8.75 -5.08 1.46
C ALA A 236 -7.93 -5.20 2.76
N ALA A 237 -7.39 -6.40 3.02
CA ALA A 237 -6.56 -6.67 4.19
C ALA A 237 -5.08 -6.60 3.84
N GLY A 238 -4.41 -5.50 4.20
CA GLY A 238 -2.97 -5.32 4.03
C GLY A 238 -2.16 -5.94 5.16
N THR A 239 -1.95 -7.26 5.13
CA THR A 239 -1.25 -7.99 6.20
C THR A 239 -0.46 -9.20 5.69
N HIS A 240 0.66 -9.50 6.35
CA HIS A 240 1.45 -10.73 6.15
C HIS A 240 1.41 -11.64 7.37
N ASP A 241 0.50 -11.37 8.30
CA ASP A 241 0.32 -12.14 9.52
C ASP A 241 -0.66 -13.30 9.25
N PRO A 242 -0.19 -14.57 9.24
CA PRO A 242 -1.03 -15.71 8.92
C PRO A 242 -2.24 -15.83 9.86
N ALA A 243 -2.11 -15.41 11.12
CA ALA A 243 -3.21 -15.47 12.08
C ALA A 243 -4.33 -14.48 11.72
N ARG A 244 -3.98 -13.31 11.19
CA ARG A 244 -4.97 -12.31 10.72
C ARG A 244 -5.60 -12.75 9.41
N VAL A 245 -4.81 -13.34 8.50
CA VAL A 245 -5.34 -13.91 7.26
C VAL A 245 -6.36 -15.01 7.55
N GLU A 246 -6.04 -15.93 8.47
CA GLU A 246 -6.97 -17.01 8.81
C GLU A 246 -8.22 -16.50 9.53
N PHE A 247 -8.08 -15.50 10.42
CA PHE A 247 -9.22 -14.81 11.02
C PHE A 247 -10.18 -14.25 9.96
N ILE A 248 -9.67 -13.50 8.98
CA ILE A 248 -10.47 -12.93 7.89
C ILE A 248 -11.17 -14.02 7.07
N LYS A 249 -10.47 -15.12 6.75
CA LYS A 249 -11.06 -16.24 6.01
C LYS A 249 -12.20 -16.88 6.78
N GLU A 250 -12.03 -17.08 8.08
CA GLU A 250 -13.05 -17.68 8.94
C GLU A 250 -14.24 -16.74 9.14
N TYR A 251 -13.99 -15.44 9.34
CA TYR A 251 -15.05 -14.45 9.43
C TYR A 251 -15.86 -14.36 8.12
N ALA A 252 -15.19 -14.38 6.96
CA ALA A 252 -15.86 -14.42 5.66
C ALA A 252 -16.78 -15.64 5.55
N ARG A 253 -16.32 -16.82 5.99
CA ARG A 253 -17.10 -18.05 6.02
C ARG A 253 -18.30 -17.93 6.96
N LEU A 254 -18.12 -17.31 8.12
CA LEU A 254 -19.16 -17.11 9.14
C LEU A 254 -20.31 -16.24 8.61
N ILE A 255 -20.00 -15.12 7.95
CA ILE A 255 -21.02 -14.20 7.43
C ILE A 255 -21.49 -14.54 6.01
N GLY A 256 -20.95 -15.61 5.41
CA GLY A 256 -21.27 -16.04 4.05
C GLY A 256 -20.73 -15.12 2.95
N LEU A 257 -19.68 -14.35 3.22
CA LEU A 257 -19.09 -13.41 2.26
C LEU A 257 -18.27 -14.18 1.18
N PRO A 258 -18.62 -14.05 -0.11
CA PRO A 258 -17.86 -14.64 -1.20
C PRO A 258 -16.38 -14.20 -1.23
N LYS A 259 -15.50 -15.07 -1.71
CA LYS A 259 -14.04 -14.82 -1.75
C LYS A 259 -13.67 -13.59 -2.60
N ASP A 260 -14.44 -13.28 -3.64
CA ASP A 260 -14.22 -12.16 -4.55
C ASP A 260 -14.75 -10.80 -4.04
N LYS A 261 -15.44 -10.80 -2.89
CA LYS A 261 -15.89 -9.61 -2.18
C LYS A 261 -14.83 -8.99 -1.26
N PHE A 262 -13.68 -9.63 -1.09
CA PHE A 262 -12.55 -9.07 -0.35
C PHE A 262 -11.22 -9.47 -0.99
N GLU A 263 -10.17 -8.72 -0.72
CA GLU A 263 -8.83 -9.08 -1.21
C GLU A 263 -7.78 -9.01 -0.10
N ILE A 264 -6.76 -9.87 -0.21
CA ILE A 264 -5.63 -9.88 0.70
C ILE A 264 -4.46 -9.21 -0.01
N GLN A 265 -3.87 -8.20 0.62
CA GLN A 265 -2.78 -7.44 0.04
C GLN A 265 -1.48 -7.66 0.79
N MET A 266 -0.40 -7.92 0.04
CA MET A 266 0.92 -8.18 0.59
C MET A 266 2.00 -7.43 -0.16
N LEU A 267 3.02 -6.99 0.55
CA LEU A 267 4.26 -6.49 -0.04
C LEU A 267 4.98 -7.54 -0.89
N TYR A 268 5.54 -7.08 -2.00
CA TYR A 268 6.43 -7.85 -2.84
C TYR A 268 7.63 -8.38 -2.03
N GLY A 269 7.98 -9.65 -2.26
CA GLY A 269 9.10 -10.30 -1.57
C GLY A 269 8.82 -10.85 -0.17
N ILE A 270 7.68 -10.51 0.45
CA ILE A 270 7.37 -10.88 1.84
C ILE A 270 6.36 -12.04 1.89
N ASN A 271 6.78 -13.16 2.49
CA ASN A 271 5.94 -14.35 2.69
C ASN A 271 5.34 -14.91 1.37
N LYS A 272 6.19 -15.12 0.36
CA LYS A 272 5.78 -15.63 -0.97
C LYS A 272 4.95 -16.92 -0.91
N GLY A 273 5.28 -17.83 0.01
CA GLY A 273 4.53 -19.07 0.19
C GLY A 273 3.06 -18.82 0.56
N LEU A 274 2.79 -17.85 1.43
CA LEU A 274 1.41 -17.46 1.76
C LEU A 274 0.71 -16.78 0.57
N GLN A 275 1.42 -15.94 -0.20
CA GLN A 275 0.88 -15.33 -1.42
C GLN A 275 0.44 -16.39 -2.42
N ASP A 276 1.31 -17.36 -2.71
CA ASP A 276 1.04 -18.46 -3.64
C ASP A 276 -0.09 -19.37 -3.12
N SER A 277 -0.12 -19.68 -1.82
CA SER A 277 -1.21 -20.47 -1.19
C SER A 277 -2.57 -19.81 -1.35
N LEU A 278 -2.67 -18.52 -1.02
CA LEU A 278 -3.93 -17.78 -1.11
C LEU A 278 -4.46 -17.70 -2.54
N ALA A 279 -3.57 -17.48 -3.51
CA ALA A 279 -3.94 -17.48 -4.91
C ALA A 279 -4.44 -18.87 -5.37
N ALA A 280 -3.77 -19.95 -4.95
CA ALA A 280 -4.18 -21.32 -5.23
C ALA A 280 -5.52 -21.70 -4.57
N GLU A 281 -5.81 -21.14 -3.39
CA GLU A 281 -7.10 -21.25 -2.70
C GLU A 281 -8.22 -20.44 -3.38
N GLY A 282 -7.90 -19.65 -4.41
CA GLY A 282 -8.86 -18.83 -5.17
C GLY A 282 -9.24 -17.50 -4.50
N TYR A 283 -8.45 -17.03 -3.53
CA TYR A 283 -8.63 -15.68 -2.99
C TYR A 283 -8.04 -14.63 -3.93
N PRO A 284 -8.67 -13.46 -4.10
CA PRO A 284 -8.02 -12.31 -4.70
C PRO A 284 -6.83 -11.87 -3.85
N VAL A 285 -5.64 -11.87 -4.47
CA VAL A 285 -4.40 -11.43 -3.86
C VAL A 285 -3.83 -10.26 -4.66
N ARG A 286 -3.48 -9.17 -3.98
CA ARG A 286 -2.80 -8.01 -4.60
C ARG A 286 -1.42 -7.81 -4.01
N ILE A 287 -0.41 -7.77 -4.86
CA ILE A 287 0.96 -7.53 -4.44
C ILE A 287 1.32 -6.06 -4.59
N TYR A 288 1.80 -5.45 -3.51
CA TYR A 288 2.34 -4.09 -3.50
C TYR A 288 3.78 -4.13 -3.97
N ILE A 289 4.03 -3.54 -5.13
CA ILE A 289 5.31 -3.58 -5.85
C ILE A 289 5.97 -2.20 -5.75
N PRO A 290 6.88 -2.01 -4.79
CA PRO A 290 7.69 -0.81 -4.73
C PRO A 290 8.77 -0.86 -5.82
N PHE A 291 9.05 0.27 -6.45
CA PHE A 291 10.12 0.43 -7.44
C PHE A 291 10.62 1.88 -7.47
N GLY A 292 11.79 2.12 -8.06
CA GLY A 292 12.37 3.46 -8.17
C GLY A 292 13.75 3.57 -7.53
N GLN A 293 14.41 4.70 -7.76
CA GLN A 293 15.77 4.95 -7.30
C GLN A 293 15.86 5.09 -5.77
N GLU A 294 14.79 5.55 -5.13
CA GLU A 294 14.71 5.78 -3.69
C GLU A 294 14.38 4.52 -2.87
N TRP A 295 14.97 3.39 -3.25
CA TRP A 295 14.70 2.09 -2.63
C TRP A 295 15.32 1.91 -1.25
N TYR A 296 16.39 2.64 -0.93
CA TYR A 296 17.17 2.42 0.29
C TYR A 296 16.38 2.72 1.58
N PRO A 297 15.73 3.88 1.76
CA PRO A 297 14.95 4.16 2.96
C PRO A 297 13.79 3.15 3.13
N TYR A 298 13.14 2.77 2.03
CA TYR A 298 12.10 1.74 2.03
C TYR A 298 12.65 0.39 2.53
N PHE A 299 13.75 -0.07 1.95
CA PHE A 299 14.38 -1.33 2.31
C PHE A 299 14.77 -1.41 3.79
N MET A 300 15.37 -0.33 4.32
CA MET A 300 15.76 -0.28 5.73
C MET A 300 14.57 -0.36 6.69
N ARG A 301 13.44 0.28 6.35
CA ARG A 301 12.19 0.13 7.13
C ARG A 301 11.70 -1.32 7.13
N ARG A 302 11.74 -2.01 5.97
CA ARG A 302 11.36 -3.44 5.87
C ARG A 302 12.26 -4.37 6.66
N LEU A 303 13.56 -4.06 6.78
CA LEU A 303 14.47 -4.78 7.67
C LEU A 303 14.14 -4.55 9.14
N ALA A 304 13.75 -3.32 9.51
CA ALA A 304 13.43 -2.97 10.89
C ALA A 304 12.15 -3.63 11.42
N GLU A 305 11.22 -3.97 10.54
CA GLU A 305 9.90 -4.52 10.89
C GLU A 305 9.91 -6.00 11.27
N ARG A 306 10.84 -6.81 10.73
CA ARG A 306 10.99 -8.22 11.11
C ARG A 306 12.46 -8.58 11.28
N PRO A 307 12.92 -8.97 12.50
CA PRO A 307 14.29 -9.44 12.73
C PRO A 307 14.70 -10.61 11.82
N ALA A 308 13.75 -11.44 11.38
CA ALA A 308 14.00 -12.51 10.42
C ALA A 308 14.48 -11.98 9.05
N ASN A 309 13.96 -10.83 8.60
CA ASN A 309 14.43 -10.18 7.36
C ASN A 309 15.89 -9.74 7.49
N LEU A 310 16.31 -9.33 8.70
CA LEU A 310 17.69 -9.00 9.00
C LEU A 310 18.59 -10.24 8.98
N TRP A 311 18.12 -11.40 9.46
CA TRP A 311 18.88 -12.65 9.37
C TRP A 311 19.12 -13.08 7.92
N PHE A 312 18.11 -12.95 7.05
CA PHE A 312 18.27 -13.17 5.61
C PHE A 312 19.26 -12.18 4.97
N PHE A 313 19.28 -10.92 5.40
CA PHE A 313 20.24 -9.92 4.94
C PHE A 313 21.66 -10.25 5.40
N LEU A 314 21.86 -10.54 6.69
CA LEU A 314 23.16 -10.91 7.26
C LEU A 314 23.71 -12.18 6.61
N THR A 315 22.89 -13.23 6.44
CA THR A 315 23.35 -14.46 5.76
C THR A 315 23.68 -14.25 4.29
N ALA A 316 23.03 -13.30 3.60
CA ALA A 316 23.40 -12.92 2.24
C ALA A 316 24.70 -12.08 2.19
N LEU A 317 25.00 -11.30 3.24
CA LEU A 317 26.27 -10.57 3.37
C LEU A 317 27.47 -11.49 3.64
N PHE A 318 27.28 -12.57 4.41
CA PHE A 318 28.35 -13.52 4.75
C PHE A 318 28.58 -14.63 3.71
N ARG A 319 27.71 -14.76 2.71
CA ARG A 319 27.83 -15.74 1.60
C ARG A 319 28.25 -15.10 0.27
N GLY A 320 28.59 -13.81 0.27
CA GLY A 320 29.13 -13.08 -0.87
C GLY A 320 30.64 -12.99 -0.83
#